data_AF-A0A0C1FWW4-F1
#
_entry.id   AF-A0A0C1FWW4-F1
#
_cell.length_a   1.000
_cell.length_b   1.000
_cell.length_c   1.000
_cell.angle_alpha   90.00
_cell.angle_beta   90.00
_cell.angle_gamma   90.00
#
_symmetry.space_group_name_H-M   'P 1'
#
loop_
_entity.id
_entity.type
_entity.pdbx_description
1 polymer ?
#
loop_
_entity_poly.entity_id
_entity_poly.type
_entity_poly.pdbx_seq_one_letter_code
_entity_poly.pdbx_strand_id
1 'polypeptide(L)'
;MNLMYKNETTNPLRLRSKRATEQEINKVNVLIDLLGYGIVELPVTYRLKFEHTSPRVCHVACHISLPDPATHTWLYSPDFNMVFAEIDGGIGHVVSFSGAGLNKNVYYQTMVNVVSDYIFLKEKFFG
;
A
#
# COMPACT_ATOMS: atom_id res chain seq x y z
N MET A 1 13.38 36.78 45.00
CA MET A 1 14.27 35.62 45.23
C MET A 1 13.36 34.49 45.72
N ASN A 2 13.00 33.43 44.97
CA ASN A 2 13.63 32.70 43.87
C ASN A 2 12.64 32.45 42.71
N LEU A 3 13.17 32.51 41.50
CA LEU A 3 12.61 31.92 40.28
C LEU A 3 12.72 30.40 40.34
N MET A 4 11.64 29.69 40.02
CA MET A 4 11.71 28.28 39.61
C MET A 4 10.76 28.09 38.42
N TYR A 5 11.31 28.26 37.23
CA TYR A 5 10.77 27.72 35.99
C TYR A 5 10.61 26.20 36.15
N LYS A 6 9.38 25.69 36.14
CA LYS A 6 9.16 24.26 35.89
C LYS A 6 9.02 24.07 34.38
N ASN A 7 10.13 23.64 33.77
CA ASN A 7 10.16 23.15 32.41
C ASN A 7 9.14 22.02 32.22
N GLU A 8 8.40 22.11 31.12
CA GLU A 8 7.64 21.03 30.54
C GLU A 8 8.57 19.84 30.26
N THR A 9 8.22 18.66 30.78
CA THR A 9 8.55 17.41 30.11
C THR A 9 7.27 16.87 29.50
N THR A 10 6.95 17.36 28.31
CA THR A 10 6.02 16.71 27.38
C THR A 10 6.56 15.32 27.12
N ASN A 11 6.00 14.34 27.82
CA ASN A 11 6.37 12.93 27.68
C ASN A 11 6.18 12.53 26.20
N PRO A 12 7.24 12.14 25.46
CA PRO A 12 7.17 11.81 24.04
C PRO A 12 6.22 10.61 23.75
N LEU A 13 5.89 9.82 24.77
CA LEU A 13 4.92 8.74 24.68
C LEU A 13 3.47 9.24 24.57
N ARG A 14 3.13 10.42 25.14
CA ARG A 14 1.80 11.04 25.00
C ARG A 14 1.58 11.67 23.62
N LEU A 15 2.63 12.16 22.96
CA LEU A 15 2.56 12.58 21.56
C LEU A 15 2.42 11.39 20.60
N ARG A 16 3.06 10.24 20.90
CA ARG A 16 2.90 9.01 20.10
C ARG A 16 1.51 8.37 20.25
N SER A 17 0.92 8.41 21.43
CA SER A 17 -0.43 7.86 21.69
C SER A 17 -1.54 8.59 20.92
N LYS A 18 -1.37 9.88 20.58
CA LYS A 18 -2.33 10.62 19.74
C LYS A 18 -2.13 10.41 18.23
N ARG A 19 -1.06 9.74 17.78
CA ARG A 19 -0.84 9.37 16.37
C ARG A 19 -1.46 8.03 15.97
N ALA A 20 -2.21 7.40 16.85
CA ALA A 20 -2.96 6.19 16.52
C ALA A 20 -4.33 6.54 15.94
N THR A 21 -4.42 7.13 14.74
CA THR A 21 -5.58 7.04 13.81
C THR A 21 -5.46 7.77 12.46
N GLU A 22 -4.28 8.10 11.96
CA GLU A 22 -4.13 8.41 10.53
C GLU A 22 -3.11 7.45 9.93
N GLN A 23 -3.60 6.42 9.24
CA GLN A 23 -2.75 5.62 8.37
C GLN A 23 -2.23 6.53 7.27
N GLU A 24 -0.90 6.67 7.20
CA GLU A 24 -0.22 7.47 6.18
C GLU A 24 -0.66 7.05 4.77
N ILE A 25 -1.11 8.02 3.99
CA ILE A 25 -1.49 7.81 2.59
C ILE A 25 -0.24 8.02 1.74
N ASN A 26 0.28 6.91 1.23
CA ASN A 26 1.42 6.91 0.33
C ASN A 26 0.95 7.05 -1.13
N LYS A 27 1.86 7.52 -2.00
CA LYS A 27 1.61 7.70 -3.43
C LYS A 27 2.74 7.13 -4.27
N VAL A 28 2.39 6.56 -5.42
CA VAL A 28 3.35 6.10 -6.43
C VAL A 28 2.69 6.16 -7.81
N ASN A 29 3.42 6.62 -8.81
CA ASN A 29 3.00 6.51 -10.21
C ASN A 29 3.63 5.24 -10.78
N VAL A 30 2.79 4.33 -11.27
CA VAL A 30 3.21 3.03 -11.82
C VAL A 30 3.02 3.05 -13.32
N LEU A 31 4.06 2.72 -14.08
CA LEU A 31 3.96 2.53 -15.52
C LEU A 31 3.68 1.06 -15.81
N ILE A 32 2.60 0.78 -16.54
CA ILE A 32 2.23 -0.57 -16.96
C ILE A 32 2.14 -0.64 -18.47
N ASP A 33 2.69 -1.68 -19.08
CA ASP A 33 2.49 -1.96 -20.51
C ASP A 33 1.31 -2.93 -20.67
N LEU A 34 0.22 -2.44 -21.26
CA LEU A 34 -0.98 -3.21 -21.51
C LEU A 34 -1.12 -3.45 -23.01
N LEU A 35 -1.12 -4.72 -23.42
CA LEU A 35 -1.28 -5.11 -24.82
C LEU A 35 -2.54 -4.46 -25.42
N GLY A 36 -2.38 -3.73 -26.53
CA GLY A 36 -3.48 -3.01 -27.21
C GLY A 36 -3.81 -1.62 -26.63
N TYR A 37 -3.33 -1.29 -25.43
CA TYR A 37 -3.46 0.04 -24.82
C TYR A 37 -2.14 0.81 -24.74
N GLY A 38 -1.00 0.11 -24.87
CA GLY A 38 0.34 0.68 -24.74
C GLY A 38 0.72 0.93 -23.28
N ILE A 39 1.66 1.85 -23.06
CA ILE A 39 2.11 2.23 -21.72
C ILE A 39 1.07 3.15 -21.09
N VAL A 40 0.54 2.73 -19.94
CA VAL A 40 -0.41 3.48 -19.12
C VAL A 40 0.27 3.90 -17.82
N GLU A 41 0.13 5.18 -17.45
CA GLU A 41 0.55 5.69 -16.15
C GLU A 41 -0.60 5.60 -15.15
N LEU A 42 -0.35 4.95 -14.01
CA LEU A 42 -1.32 4.74 -12.94
C LEU A 42 -0.93 5.51 -11.68
N PRO A 43 -1.65 6.59 -11.35
CA PRO A 43 -1.53 7.24 -10.05
C PRO A 43 -2.15 6.35 -8.96
N VAL A 44 -1.30 5.68 -8.19
CA VAL A 44 -1.70 4.80 -7.10
C VAL A 44 -1.53 5.51 -5.77
N THR A 45 -2.59 5.53 -4.97
CA THR A 45 -2.51 5.84 -3.54
C THR A 45 -2.68 4.56 -2.74
N TYR A 46 -1.93 4.42 -1.63
CA TYR A 46 -2.01 3.21 -0.81
C TYR A 46 -1.77 3.49 0.67
N ARG A 47 -2.34 2.62 1.50
CA ARG A 47 -2.13 2.60 2.96
C ARG A 47 -1.55 1.27 3.39
N LEU A 48 -0.62 1.33 4.34
CA LEU A 48 0.04 0.16 4.89
C LEU A 48 -0.50 -0.14 6.29
N LYS A 49 -0.72 -1.42 6.58
CA LYS A 49 -1.01 -1.90 7.93
C LYS A 49 -0.17 -3.14 8.19
N PHE A 50 0.82 -3.00 9.06
CA PHE A 50 1.69 -4.10 9.48
C PHE A 50 1.08 -4.85 10.66
N GLU A 51 1.09 -6.17 10.59
CA GLU A 51 0.77 -7.08 11.67
C GLU A 51 2.08 -7.77 12.08
N HIS A 52 2.56 -7.46 13.28
CA HIS A 52 3.85 -7.92 13.80
C HIS A 52 3.76 -9.31 14.46
N THR A 53 2.85 -10.16 13.98
CA THR A 53 2.79 -11.59 14.32
C THR A 53 3.88 -12.34 13.55
N SER A 54 4.15 -13.61 13.90
CA SER A 54 4.97 -14.51 13.09
C SER A 54 4.02 -15.43 12.30
N PRO A 55 4.09 -15.47 10.95
CA PRO A 55 4.95 -14.65 10.08
C PRO A 55 4.53 -13.18 10.04
N ARG A 56 5.47 -12.27 9.70
CA ARG A 56 5.18 -10.84 9.53
C ARG A 56 4.26 -10.65 8.34
N VAL A 57 3.19 -9.87 8.52
CA VAL A 57 2.19 -9.61 7.48
C VAL A 57 2.05 -8.10 7.27
N CYS A 58 1.91 -7.67 6.01
CA CYS A 58 1.56 -6.31 5.64
C CYS A 58 0.31 -6.31 4.76
N HIS A 59 -0.75 -5.66 5.22
CA HIS A 59 -1.93 -5.38 4.42
C HIS A 59 -1.76 -4.04 3.71
N VAL A 60 -2.08 -4.02 2.42
CA VAL A 60 -1.99 -2.83 1.58
C VAL A 60 -3.34 -2.59 0.92
N ALA A 61 -3.96 -1.47 1.27
CA ALA A 61 -5.19 -0.99 0.62
C ALA A 61 -4.82 0.04 -0.43
N CYS A 62 -5.16 -0.22 -1.70
CA CYS A 62 -4.79 0.61 -2.84
C CYS A 62 -6.01 1.24 -3.51
N HIS A 63 -5.80 2.42 -4.07
CA HIS A 63 -6.76 3.13 -4.91
C HIS A 63 -6.05 3.76 -6.11
N ILE A 64 -6.56 3.51 -7.31
CA ILE A 64 -6.12 4.12 -8.57
C ILE A 64 -7.00 5.32 -8.88
N SER A 65 -6.39 6.49 -9.04
CA SER A 65 -7.09 7.72 -9.44
C SER A 65 -6.81 8.03 -10.90
N LEU A 66 -7.77 7.68 -11.77
CA LEU A 66 -7.74 8.03 -13.19
C LEU A 66 -8.83 9.08 -13.50
N PRO A 67 -8.55 10.05 -14.39
CA PRO A 67 -9.46 11.16 -14.66
C PRO A 67 -10.76 10.75 -15.35
N ASP A 68 -10.76 9.64 -16.09
CA ASP A 68 -11.97 9.13 -16.76
C ASP A 68 -12.05 7.59 -16.66
N PRO A 69 -12.88 7.03 -15.77
CA PRO A 69 -13.07 5.59 -15.65
C PRO A 69 -13.65 4.94 -16.92
N ALA A 70 -14.40 5.67 -17.74
CA ALA A 70 -15.07 5.12 -18.92
C ALA A 70 -14.09 4.75 -20.05
N THR A 71 -12.92 5.38 -20.08
CA THR A 71 -11.86 5.07 -21.07
C THR A 71 -11.01 3.86 -20.68
N HIS A 72 -11.11 3.40 -19.44
CA HIS A 72 -10.32 2.31 -18.89
C HIS A 72 -11.18 1.07 -18.68
N THR A 73 -11.79 0.55 -19.75
CA THR A 73 -12.64 -0.65 -19.70
C THR A 73 -11.93 -1.90 -19.18
N TRP A 74 -10.60 -1.90 -19.22
CA TRP A 74 -9.75 -2.92 -18.63
C TRP A 74 -9.67 -2.83 -17.10
N LEU A 75 -9.92 -1.65 -16.51
CA LEU A 75 -9.87 -1.42 -15.06
C LEU A 75 -11.16 -1.93 -14.41
N TYR A 76 -11.11 -3.15 -13.88
CA TYR A 76 -12.25 -3.79 -13.22
C TYR A 76 -12.70 -3.07 -11.93
N SER A 77 -11.75 -2.65 -11.09
CA SER A 77 -12.02 -1.90 -9.86
C SER A 77 -10.85 -0.97 -9.53
N PRO A 78 -11.08 0.33 -9.28
CA PRO A 78 -10.01 1.25 -8.89
C PRO A 78 -9.47 0.94 -7.49
N ASP A 79 -10.30 0.33 -6.63
CA ASP A 79 -9.94 -0.11 -5.29
C ASP A 79 -9.60 -1.59 -5.26
N PHE A 80 -8.48 -1.93 -4.63
CA PHE A 80 -8.08 -3.31 -4.41
C PHE A 80 -7.18 -3.45 -3.18
N ASN A 81 -7.16 -4.65 -2.62
CA ASN A 81 -6.33 -4.96 -1.47
C ASN A 81 -5.33 -6.05 -1.82
N MET A 82 -4.13 -5.94 -1.26
CA MET A 82 -3.14 -7.00 -1.31
C MET A 82 -2.55 -7.24 0.07
N VAL A 83 -2.03 -8.46 0.26
CA VAL A 83 -1.40 -8.89 1.51
C VAL A 83 -0.05 -9.47 1.18
N PHE A 84 1.00 -8.93 1.78
CA PHE A 84 2.34 -9.49 1.76
C PHE A 84 2.57 -10.25 3.06
N ALA A 85 3.01 -11.50 2.96
CA ALA A 85 3.39 -12.32 4.11
C ALA A 85 4.80 -12.86 3.91
N GLU A 86 5.63 -12.78 4.94
CA GLU A 86 6.95 -13.42 4.95
C GLU A 86 6.81 -14.95 4.94
N ILE A 87 7.71 -15.63 4.23
CA ILE A 87 7.80 -17.10 4.31
C ILE A 87 8.77 -17.44 5.44
N ASP A 88 8.27 -18.12 6.47
CA ASP A 88 9.09 -18.54 7.61
C ASP A 88 10.34 -19.32 7.14
N GLY A 89 11.53 -18.82 7.52
CA GLY A 89 12.81 -19.46 7.21
C GLY A 89 13.38 -19.20 5.82
N GLY A 90 12.85 -18.25 5.03
CA GLY A 90 13.35 -17.91 3.70
C GLY A 90 13.44 -16.41 3.40
N ILE A 91 14.06 -16.06 2.26
CA ILE A 91 14.19 -14.67 1.73
C ILE A 91 13.01 -14.34 0.80
N GLY A 92 11.86 -14.99 1.03
CA GLY A 92 10.71 -14.95 0.13
C GLY A 92 9.49 -14.33 0.79
N HIS A 93 8.54 -13.90 -0.03
CA HIS A 93 7.23 -13.47 0.43
C HIS A 93 6.13 -14.06 -0.45
N VAL A 94 4.95 -14.19 0.13
CA VAL A 94 3.71 -14.49 -0.59
C VAL A 94 2.94 -13.19 -0.76
N VAL A 95 2.43 -12.94 -1.96
CA VAL A 95 1.44 -11.89 -2.23
C VAL A 95 0.08 -12.53 -2.49
N SER A 96 -0.96 -12.04 -1.83
CA SER A 96 -2.34 -12.40 -2.15
C SER A 96 -3.15 -11.16 -2.49
N PHE A 97 -4.10 -11.29 -3.41
CA PHE A 97 -4.96 -10.21 -3.87
C PHE A 97 -6.41 -10.49 -3.46
N SER A 98 -7.10 -9.48 -2.92
CA SER A 98 -8.51 -9.56 -2.54
C SER A 98 -9.27 -8.31 -2.95
N GLY A 99 -10.61 -8.39 -2.93
CA GLY A 99 -11.49 -7.25 -3.20
C GLY A 99 -11.90 -7.05 -4.66
N ALA A 100 -11.38 -7.86 -5.59
CA ALA A 100 -11.91 -7.91 -6.96
C ALA A 100 -12.50 -9.31 -7.21
N GLY A 101 -13.72 -9.36 -7.75
CA GLY A 101 -14.52 -10.59 -7.90
C GLY A 101 -13.91 -11.64 -8.84
N LEU A 102 -14.68 -12.70 -9.13
CA LEU A 102 -14.21 -13.87 -9.90
C LEU A 102 -13.93 -13.57 -11.39
N ASN A 103 -14.45 -12.47 -11.94
CA ASN A 103 -14.39 -12.15 -13.37
C ASN A 103 -13.43 -11.00 -13.69
N LYS A 104 -12.16 -11.11 -13.27
CA LYS A 104 -11.12 -10.13 -13.65
C LYS A 104 -10.59 -10.46 -15.03
N ASN A 105 -10.40 -9.44 -15.88
CA ASN A 105 -9.68 -9.62 -17.13
C ASN A 105 -8.15 -9.69 -16.89
N VAL A 106 -7.40 -10.15 -17.90
CA VAL A 106 -5.94 -10.31 -17.83
C VAL A 106 -5.19 -8.99 -17.61
N TYR A 107 -5.70 -7.87 -18.12
CA TYR A 107 -5.08 -6.55 -17.95
C TYR A 107 -5.17 -6.08 -16.50
N TYR A 108 -6.31 -6.31 -15.85
CA TYR A 108 -6.48 -6.01 -14.43
C TYR A 108 -5.55 -6.86 -13.57
N GLN A 109 -5.39 -8.14 -13.89
CA GLN A 109 -4.45 -9.00 -13.17
C GLN A 109 -2.99 -8.56 -13.39
N THR A 110 -2.64 -8.16 -14.60
CA THR A 110 -1.32 -7.61 -14.93
C THR A 110 -1.05 -6.33 -14.14
N MET A 111 -2.04 -5.43 -14.10
CA MET A 111 -1.96 -4.19 -13.31
C MET A 111 -1.69 -4.49 -11.83
N VAL A 112 -2.47 -5.34 -11.17
CA VAL A 112 -2.29 -5.57 -9.73
C VAL A 112 -0.94 -6.21 -9.42
N ASN A 113 -0.42 -7.08 -10.30
CA ASN A 113 0.91 -7.67 -10.17
C ASN A 113 2.01 -6.61 -10.27
N VAL A 114 1.95 -5.73 -11.28
CA VAL A 114 2.97 -4.69 -11.44
C VAL A 114 2.92 -3.69 -10.29
N VAL A 115 1.71 -3.28 -9.86
CA VAL A 115 1.56 -2.38 -8.72
C VAL A 115 2.09 -3.02 -7.43
N SER A 116 1.86 -4.32 -7.21
CA SER A 116 2.40 -5.02 -6.03
C SER A 116 3.92 -5.03 -6.02
N ASP A 117 4.56 -5.28 -7.17
CA ASP A 117 6.02 -5.30 -7.27
C ASP A 117 6.61 -3.91 -7.00
N TYR A 118 6.00 -2.86 -7.56
CA TYR A 118 6.41 -1.48 -7.31
C TYR A 118 6.36 -1.11 -5.83
N ILE A 119 5.23 -1.43 -5.17
CA ILE A 119 5.06 -1.13 -3.75
C ILE A 119 6.04 -1.95 -2.91
N PHE A 120 6.21 -3.24 -3.21
CA PHE A 120 7.15 -4.10 -2.50
C PHE A 120 8.59 -3.56 -2.57
N LEU A 121 9.05 -3.21 -3.78
CA LEU A 121 10.39 -2.67 -4.02
C LEU A 121 10.60 -1.31 -3.36
N LYS A 122 9.57 -0.46 -3.36
CA LYS A 122 9.62 0.87 -2.74
C LYS A 122 9.70 0.80 -1.22
N GLU A 123 8.87 -0.04 -0.60
CA GLU A 123 8.71 -0.08 0.86
C GLU A 123 9.68 -1.05 1.55
N LYS A 124 10.22 -2.05 0.82
CA LYS A 124 11.16 -3.05 1.36
C LYS A 124 10.64 -3.75 2.63
N PHE A 125 9.40 -4.24 2.60
CA PHE A 125 8.64 -4.69 3.78
C PHE A 125 9.37 -5.64 4.75
N PHE A 126 10.29 -6.48 4.24
CA PHE A 126 10.98 -7.51 5.03
C PHE A 126 12.51 -7.39 4.99
N GLY A 127 13.04 -6.25 4.54
CA GLY A 127 14.47 -5.95 4.49
C GLY A 127 15.04 -5.35 5.78
#